data_AF-A0A849E614-F1
#
_entry.id   AF-A0A849E614-F1
#
_cell.length_a   1.000
_cell.length_b   1.000
_cell.length_c   1.000
_cell.angle_alpha   90.00
_cell.angle_beta   90.00
_cell.angle_gamma   90.00
#
_symmetry.space_group_name_H-M   'P 1'
#
loop_
_entity.id
_entity.type
_entity.pdbx_description
1 polymer ?
#
loop_
_entity_poly.entity_id
_entity_poly.type
_entity_poly.pdbx_seq_one_letter_code
_entity_poly.pdbx_strand_id
1 'polypeptide(L)' 'MINMRLKLARVAKNLSQQELADLVGASRQTIGLIEKQRYNPSLN' A
#
# COMPACT_ATOMS: atom_id res chain seq x y z
N MET A 1 0.68 -14.07 2.23
CA MET A 1 2.06 -13.54 2.18
C MET A 1 1.97 -12.02 2.03
N ILE A 2 2.98 -11.25 2.45
CA ILE A 2 2.95 -9.77 2.38
C ILE A 2 3.29 -9.33 0.95
N ASN A 3 2.61 -8.32 0.40
CA ASN A 3 3.01 -7.69 -0.86
C ASN A 3 4.26 -6.85 -0.60
N MET A 4 5.41 -7.50 -0.74
CA MET A 4 6.69 -6.91 -0.38
C MET A 4 7.04 -5.71 -1.25
N ARG A 5 6.55 -5.64 -2.49
CA ARG A 5 6.90 -4.57 -3.44
C ARG A 5 6.40 -3.21 -2.98
N LEU A 6 5.11 -3.09 -2.64
CA LEU A 6 4.54 -1.83 -2.18
C LEU A 6 5.14 -1.40 -0.84
N LYS A 7 5.26 -2.35 0.11
CA LYS A 7 5.80 -2.08 1.43
C LYS A 7 7.25 -1.58 1.37
N LEU A 8 8.10 -2.21 0.54
CA LEU A 8 9.49 -1.80 0.35
C LEU A 8 9.60 -0.41 -0.29
N ALA A 9 8.83 -0.14 -1.36
CA ALA A 9 8.83 1.16 -2.02
C ALA A 9 8.41 2.29 -1.06
N ARG A 10 7.36 2.04 -0.25
CA ARG A 10 6.88 2.99 0.75
C ARG A 10 7.94 3.29 1.82
N VAL A 11 8.55 2.25 2.38
CA VAL A 11 9.60 2.40 3.40
C VAL A 11 10.85 3.05 2.82
N ALA A 12 11.24 2.74 1.58
CA ALA A 12 12.37 3.38 0.91
C ALA A 12 12.16 4.89 0.70
N LYS A 13 10.91 5.35 0.71
CA LYS A 13 10.53 6.76 0.65
C LYS A 13 10.28 7.38 2.03
N ASN A 14 10.53 6.65 3.13
CA ASN A 14 10.22 7.05 4.50
C ASN A 14 8.74 7.45 4.72
N LEU A 15 7.82 6.83 3.98
CA LEU A 15 6.40 7.11 4.10
C LEU A 15 5.73 6.12 5.06
N SER A 16 4.80 6.60 5.86
CA SER A 16 3.78 5.79 6.53
C SER A 16 2.70 5.35 5.54
N GLN A 17 1.86 4.39 5.96
CA GLN A 17 0.71 3.97 5.14
C GLN A 17 -0.29 5.10 4.92
N GLN A 18 -0.43 6.02 5.87
CA GLN A 18 -1.32 7.17 5.75
C GLN A 18 -0.76 8.17 4.74
N GLU A 19 0.52 8.54 4.86
CA GLU A 19 1.15 9.48 3.92
C GLU A 19 1.13 8.96 2.48
N LEU A 20 1.38 7.66 2.27
CA LEU A 20 1.23 7.07 0.94
C LEU A 20 -0.22 7.13 0.45
N ALA A 21 -1.19 6.87 1.33
CA ALA A 21 -2.61 6.91 0.98
C ALA A 21 -3.03 8.32 0.55
N ASP A 22 -2.60 9.34 1.29
CA ASP A 22 -2.87 10.75 0.99
C ASP A 22 -2.27 11.15 -0.37
N LEU A 23 -1.04 10.71 -0.67
CA LEU A 23 -0.35 10.99 -1.93
C LEU A 23 -1.03 10.39 -3.17
N VAL A 24 -1.64 9.21 -3.03
CA VAL A 24 -2.24 8.48 -4.17
C VAL A 24 -3.77 8.56 -4.20
N GLY A 25 -4.38 9.35 -3.31
CA GLY A 25 -5.83 9.49 -3.22
C GLY A 25 -6.56 8.20 -2.81
N ALA A 26 -5.92 7.38 -1.97
CA ALA A 26 -6.51 6.14 -1.45
C ALA A 26 -6.75 6.25 0.06
N SER A 27 -7.42 5.25 0.64
CA SER A 27 -7.50 5.12 2.09
C SER A 27 -6.29 4.38 2.65
N ARG A 28 -5.88 4.68 3.90
CA ARG A 28 -4.87 3.90 4.62
C ARG A 28 -5.24 2.40 4.68
N GLN A 29 -6.52 2.09 4.83
CA GLN A 29 -7.01 0.71 4.83
C GLN A 29 -6.72 0.02 3.50
N THR A 30 -6.93 0.69 2.37
CA THR A 30 -6.61 0.20 1.02
C THR A 30 -5.12 -0.14 0.91
N ILE A 31 -4.24 0.77 1.32
CA ILE A 31 -2.78 0.52 1.33
C ILE A 31 -2.45 -0.70 2.19
N GLY A 32 -3.03 -0.80 3.39
CA GLY A 32 -2.83 -1.94 4.28
C GLY A 32 -3.34 -3.27 3.71
N LEU A 33 -4.47 -3.27 2.99
CA LEU A 33 -5.01 -4.45 2.31
C LEU A 33 -4.12 -4.90 1.15
N ILE A 34 -3.59 -3.97 0.36
CA ILE A 34 -2.64 -4.25 -0.72
C ILE A 34 -1.35 -4.83 -0.13
N GLU A 35 -0.78 -4.22 0.92
CA GLU A 35 0.41 -4.73 1.61
C GLU A 35 0.19 -6.12 2.22
N LYS A 36 -1.04 -6.47 2.61
CA LYS A 36 -1.38 -7.80 3.15
C LYS A 36 -1.73 -8.83 2.06
N GLN A 37 -1.64 -8.49 0.77
CA GLN A 37 -2.16 -9.29 -0.36
C GLN A 37 -3.64 -9.70 -0.19
N ARG A 38 -4.42 -8.91 0.54
CA ARG A 38 -5.87 -9.12 0.71
C ARG A 38 -6.69 -8.36 -0.33
N TYR A 39 -6.03 -7.57 -1.17
CA TYR A 39 -6.63 -6.81 -2.25
C TYR A 39 -5.62 -6.67 -3.38
N ASN A 40 -6.00 -7.10 -4.59
CA ASN A 40 -5.24 -6.85 -5.79
C ASN A 40 -6.08 -5.98 -6.73
N PRO A 41 -5.80 -4.67 -6.85
CA PRO A 41 -6.57 -3.77 -7.70
C PRO A 41 -6.44 -4.06 -9.21
N SER A 42 -5.59 -5.01 -9.62
CA SER A 42 -5.44 -5.42 -11.02
C SER A 42 -6.34 -6.58 -11.45
N LEU A 43 -7.12 -7.18 -10.54
CA LEU A 43 -8.10 -8.23 -10.86
C LEU A 43 -9.48 -7.58 -10.94
N ASN A 44 -9.79 -7.00 -12.10
CA ASN A 44 -11.18 -6.73 -12.51
C ASN A 44 -11.78 -8.02 -13.09
#